data_AF-A0A7C0VSB5-F1
#
_entry.id   AF-A0A7C0VSB5-F1
#
_cell.length_a   1.000
_cell.length_b   1.000
_cell.length_c   1.000
_cell.angle_alpha   90.00
_cell.angle_beta   90.00
_cell.angle_gamma   90.00
#
_symmetry.space_group_name_H-M   'P 1'
#
loop_
_entity.id
_entity.type
_entity.pdbx_description
1 polymer ?
#
loop_
_entity_poly.entity_id
_entity_poly.type
_entity_poly.pdbx_seq_one_letter_code
_entity_poly.pdbx_strand_id
1 'polypeptide(L)' 'EKLSEMYGDSFKSRIYVDAGRKRVKPGVVILVNGKSIYHLNGLDTELKEEDTVSIFPPVAGG' A
#
# COMPACT_ATOMS: atom_id res chain seq x y z
N GLU A 1 6.04 4.22 -6.49
CA GLU A 1 6.67 5.38 -5.81
C GLU A 1 5.89 6.69 -5.99
N LYS A 2 5.18 6.88 -7.11
CA LYS A 2 4.31 8.04 -7.41
C LYS A 2 3.45 8.57 -6.24
N LEU A 3 2.75 7.72 -5.48
CA LEU A 3 1.94 8.18 -4.33
C LEU A 3 2.80 8.78 -3.20
N SER A 4 3.97 8.20 -2.94
CA SER A 4 4.92 8.69 -1.95
C SER A 4 5.54 10.03 -2.34
N GLU A 5 5.67 10.30 -3.63
CA GLU A 5 6.13 11.59 -4.16
C GLU A 5 5.03 12.66 -4.07
N MET A 6 3.79 12.30 -4.41
CA MET A 6 2.66 13.24 -4.36
C MET A 6 2.27 13.66 -2.94
N TYR A 7 2.31 12.74 -1.97
CA TYR A 7 1.88 13.00 -0.58
C TYR A 7 3.05 13.15 0.41
N GLY A 8 4.29 12.98 -0.06
CA GLY A 8 5.51 13.15 0.72
C GLY A 8 5.71 12.13 1.84
N ASP A 9 6.59 12.46 2.78
CA ASP A 9 7.06 11.54 3.83
C ASP A 9 5.99 11.18 4.86
N SER A 10 4.96 12.03 4.99
CA SER A 10 3.78 11.74 5.83
C SER A 10 3.03 10.49 5.36
N PHE A 11 2.98 10.26 4.04
CA PHE A 11 2.38 9.08 3.46
C PHE A 11 3.31 7.87 3.59
N LYS A 12 4.60 8.03 3.26
CA LYS A 12 5.59 6.95 3.39
C LYS A 12 5.62 6.36 4.80
N SER A 13 5.62 7.21 5.83
CA SER A 13 5.66 6.77 7.24
C SER A 13 4.40 6.06 7.73
N ARG A 14 3.26 6.30 7.06
CA ARG A 14 1.99 5.60 7.35
C ARG A 14 1.91 4.26 6.64
N ILE A 15 2.48 4.14 5.45
CA ILE A 15 2.39 2.93 4.62
C ILE A 15 3.54 1.94 4.86
N TYR A 16 4.77 2.41 5.07
CA TYR A 16 5.94 1.54 5.22
C TYR A 16 6.40 1.43 6.68
N VAL A 17 6.98 0.28 7.04
CA VAL A 17 7.59 0.04 8.37
C VAL A 17 8.84 0.91 8.57
N ASP A 18 9.62 1.07 7.50
CA ASP A 18 10.84 1.87 7.46
C ASP A 18 10.85 2.56 6.10
N ALA A 19 11.09 3.88 6.06
CA ALA A 19 11.10 4.65 4.83
C ALA A 19 12.15 4.14 3.81
N GLY A 20 13.18 3.42 4.26
CA GLY A 20 14.20 2.80 3.41
C GLY A 20 13.89 1.38 2.95
N ARG A 21 12.91 0.67 3.55
CA ARG A 21 12.57 -0.71 3.20
C ARG A 21 11.13 -0.76 2.67
N LYS A 22 10.94 -1.27 1.44
CA LYS A 22 9.64 -1.51 0.79
C LYS A 22 8.86 -2.64 1.49
N ARG A 23 8.54 -2.44 2.76
CA ARG A 23 7.75 -3.37 3.57
C ARG A 23 6.56 -2.62 4.13
N VAL A 24 5.38 -3.06 3.72
CA VAL A 24 4.10 -2.49 4.16
C VAL A 24 3.95 -2.67 5.67
N LYS A 25 3.50 -1.61 6.34
CA LYS A 25 3.28 -1.58 7.78
C LYS A 25 2.16 -2.56 8.16
N PRO A 26 2.33 -3.35 9.24
CA PRO A 26 1.27 -4.23 9.73
C PRO A 26 -0.05 -3.46 9.93
N GLY A 27 -1.15 -4.04 9.46
CA GLY A 27 -2.49 -3.45 9.52
C GLY A 27 -2.88 -2.61 8.31
N VAL A 28 -1.92 -2.14 7.50
CA VAL A 28 -2.25 -1.48 6.22
C VAL A 28 -2.78 -2.54 5.25
N VAL A 29 -3.95 -2.28 4.69
CA VAL A 29 -4.56 -3.17 3.69
C VAL A 29 -4.46 -2.52 2.32
N ILE A 30 -3.84 -3.22 1.38
CA ILE A 30 -3.76 -2.80 -0.02
C ILE A 30 -4.47 -3.84 -0.87
N LEU A 31 -5.45 -3.38 -1.66
CA LEU A 31 -6.23 -4.19 -2.58
C LEU A 31 -6.01 -3.71 -4.02
N VAL A 32 -5.94 -4.64 -4.95
CA VAL A 32 -5.97 -4.41 -6.39
C VAL A 32 -7.22 -5.10 -6.93
N ASN A 33 -8.18 -4.33 -7.46
CA ASN A 33 -9.48 -4.83 -7.90
C ASN A 33 -10.19 -5.70 -6.84
N GLY A 34 -10.12 -5.27 -5.57
CA GLY A 34 -10.71 -5.99 -4.42
C GLY A 34 -9.89 -7.18 -3.92
N LYS A 35 -8.79 -7.56 -4.56
CA LYS A 35 -7.91 -8.65 -4.11
C LYS A 35 -6.72 -8.11 -3.33
N SER A 36 -6.43 -8.70 -2.17
CA SER A 36 -5.29 -8.27 -1.36
C SER A 36 -3.97 -8.58 -2.05
N ILE A 37 -3.03 -7.63 -2.02
CA ILE A 37 -1.69 -7.81 -2.58
C ILE A 37 -0.91 -8.97 -1.93
N TYR A 38 -1.26 -9.36 -0.70
CA TYR A 38 -0.66 -10.50 -0.01
C TYR A 38 -0.99 -11.85 -0.66
N HIS A 39 -2.09 -11.91 -1.42
CA HIS A 39 -2.46 -13.08 -2.24
C HIS A 39 -2.02 -12.93 -3.69
N LEU A 40 -1.35 -11.83 -4.04
CA LEU A 40 -0.78 -11.55 -5.36
C LEU A 40 0.76 -11.55 -5.23
N ASN A 41 1.45 -10.65 -5.94
CA ASN A 41 2.90 -10.53 -5.91
C ASN A 41 3.38 -9.43 -4.92
N GLY A 42 2.60 -9.15 -3.87
CA GLY A 42 2.91 -8.09 -2.92
C GLY A 42 3.01 -6.71 -3.57
N LEU A 43 4.05 -5.94 -3.21
CA LEU A 43 4.32 -4.63 -3.83
C LEU A 43 4.82 -4.72 -5.28
N ASP A 44 5.22 -5.91 -5.72
CA ASP A 44 5.63 -6.20 -7.10
C ASP A 44 4.45 -6.69 -7.95
N THR A 45 3.21 -6.50 -7.49
CA THR A 45 2.00 -6.75 -8.28
C THR A 45 1.95 -5.75 -9.43
N GLU A 46 1.99 -6.26 -10.66
CA GLU A 46 1.82 -5.44 -11.86
C GLU A 46 0.40 -4.85 -11.93
N LEU A 47 0.31 -3.56 -12.25
CA LEU A 47 -0.95 -2.83 -12.39
C LEU A 47 -1.17 -2.46 -13.84
N LYS A 48 -2.43 -2.57 -14.30
CA LYS A 48 -2.91 -2.07 -15.58
C LYS A 48 -3.61 -0.73 -15.39
N GLU A 49 -3.78 0.03 -16.47
CA GLU A 49 -4.45 1.35 -16.39
C GLU A 49 -5.88 1.29 -15.84
N GLU A 50 -6.60 0.20 -16.09
CA GLU A 50 -7.96 0.00 -15.63
C GLU A 50 -8.06 -0.55 -14.20
N ASP A 51 -6.92 -0.88 -13.56
CA ASP A 51 -6.91 -1.45 -12.23
C ASP A 51 -7.19 -0.39 -11.16
N THR A 52 -8.08 -0.73 -10.24
CA THR A 52 -8.37 0.11 -9.07
C THR A 52 -7.57 -0.38 -7.87
N VAL A 53 -6.73 0.50 -7.31
CA VAL A 53 -5.99 0.25 -6.08
C VAL A 53 -6.68 0.92 -4.90
N SER A 54 -7.00 0.15 -3.86
CA SER A 54 -7.54 0.67 -2.60
C SER A 54 -6.52 0.48 -1.48
N ILE A 55 -6.23 1.56 -0.74
CA ILE A 55 -5.29 1.56 0.38
C ILE A 55 -6.04 2.00 1.62
N PHE A 56 -6.09 1.14 2.62
CA PHE A 56 -6.71 1.42 3.91
C PHE A 56 -5.63 1.53 4.99
N PRO A 57 -5.68 2.56 5.85
CA PRO A 57 -4.79 2.65 7.00
C PRO A 57 -5.04 1.47 7.96
N PRO A 58 -4.13 1.22 8.92
CA PRO A 58 -4.37 0.26 9.99
C PRO A 58 -5.68 0.56 10.69
N VAL A 59 -6.68 -0.31 10.48
CA VAL A 59 -7.96 -0.20 11.17
C VAL A 59 -7.78 -0.82 12.55
N ALA A 60 -7.61 0.00 13.57
CA ALA A 60 -7.84 -0.43 14.93
C ALA A 60 -9.37 -0.57 15.08
N GLY A 61 -9.87 -1.80 15.10
CA GLY A 61 -11.26 -2.05 15.44
C GLY A 61 -11.55 -1.48 16.83
N GLY A 62 -12.66 -0.75 16.95
CA GLY A 62 -13.21 -0.31 18.23
C GLY A 62 -13.78 -1.48 19.04
#